data_AF-A0A937D2C9-F1
#
_entry.id   AF-A0A937D2C9-F1
#
_cell.length_a   1.000
_cell.length_b   1.000
_cell.length_c   1.000
_cell.angle_alpha   90.00
_cell.angle_beta   90.00
_cell.angle_gamma   90.00
#
_symmetry.space_group_name_H-M   'P 1'
#
loop_
_entity.id
_entity.type
_entity.pdbx_description
1 polymer ?
#
loop_
_entity_poly.entity_id
_entity_poly.type
_entity_poly.pdbx_seq_one_letter_code
_entity_poly.pdbx_strand_id
1 'polypeptide(L)' 'MRRFYFDVHTRADIMPDLEGSYCATLDAAEHEATQTAVTLARDWLPRRAREVCVEVKDEQHRVLLTVTVALTIERLE' A
#
# COMPACT_ATOMS: atom_id res chain seq x y z
N MET A 1 2.13 -21.32 -3.12
CA MET A 1 2.46 -19.88 -3.06
C MET A 1 2.00 -19.24 -4.35
N ARG A 2 1.57 -17.98 -4.32
CA ARG A 2 1.12 -17.20 -5.48
C ARG A 2 1.91 -15.90 -5.50
N ARG A 3 2.15 -15.34 -6.68
CA ARG A 3 2.80 -14.03 -6.81
C ARG A 3 1.76 -12.93 -6.66
N PHE A 4 2.08 -11.95 -5.84
CA PHE A 4 1.29 -10.75 -5.63
C PHE A 4 2.16 -9.52 -5.93
N TYR A 5 1.54 -8.46 -6.43
CA TYR A 5 2.22 -7.20 -6.73
C TYR A 5 1.67 -6.10 -5.82
N PHE A 6 2.55 -5.25 -5.29
CA PHE A 6 2.23 -4.28 -4.22
C PHE A 6 2.46 -2.84 -4.70
N ASP A 7 1.60 -2.38 -5.60
CA ASP A 7 1.74 -1.04 -6.16
C ASP A 7 1.44 0.02 -5.09
N VAL A 8 2.35 0.98 -4.93
CA VAL A 8 2.19 2.06 -3.97
C VAL A 8 1.64 3.29 -4.66
N HIS A 9 0.55 3.82 -4.12
CA HIS A 9 -0.11 5.03 -4.58
C HIS A 9 -0.02 6.12 -3.51
N THR A 10 0.34 7.30 -3.96
CA THR A 10 0.13 8.56 -3.22
C THR A 10 -0.76 9.46 -4.06
N ARG A 11 -1.24 10.56 -3.48
CA ARG A 11 -2.04 11.55 -4.24
C ARG A 11 -1.31 12.11 -5.47
N ALA A 12 0.03 12.11 -5.47
CA ALA A 12 0.83 12.71 -6.53
C ALA A 12 1.45 11.69 -7.49
N ASP A 13 1.78 10.49 -6.99
CA ASP A 13 2.61 9.52 -7.70
C ASP A 13 2.13 8.09 -7.53
N ILE A 14 2.41 7.27 -8.54
CA ILE A 14 2.23 5.82 -8.54
C ILE A 14 3.61 5.18 -8.68
N MET A 15 3.93 4.27 -7.77
CA MET A 15 5.15 3.47 -7.77
C MET A 15 4.75 2.01 -7.97
N PRO A 16 4.77 1.51 -9.22
CA PRO A 16 4.41 0.13 -9.49
C PRO A 16 5.49 -0.82 -8.99
N ASP A 17 5.05 -1.94 -8.43
CA ASP A 17 5.89 -3.07 -8.10
C ASP A 17 5.92 -4.03 -9.30
N LEU A 18 7.07 -4.09 -9.98
CA LEU A 18 7.27 -4.92 -11.16
C LEU A 18 7.74 -6.34 -10.81
N GLU A 19 8.29 -6.50 -9.61
CA GLU A 19 8.85 -7.78 -9.16
C GLU A 19 7.77 -8.58 -8.42
N GLY A 20 6.99 -7.97 -7.55
CA GLY A 20 6.04 -8.72 -6.73
C GLY A 20 6.72 -9.67 -5.74
N SER A 21 5.93 -10.21 -4.83
CA SER A 21 6.38 -11.11 -3.76
C SER A 21 5.54 -12.40 -3.78
N TYR A 22 6.15 -13.52 -3.38
CA TYR A 22 5.45 -14.79 -3.27
C TYR A 22 4.86 -14.97 -1.88
N CYS A 23 3.54 -14.92 -1.78
CA CYS A 23 2.83 -15.14 -0.51
C CYS A 23 2.09 -16.49 -0.53
N ALA A 24 1.89 -17.09 0.64
CA ALA A 24 1.19 -18.37 0.76
C ALA A 24 -0.33 -18.22 0.56
N THR A 25 -0.90 -17.12 1.04
CA THR A 25 -2.33 -16.81 1.05
C THR A 25 -2.56 -15.32 0.78
N LEU A 26 -3.82 -14.92 0.54
CA LEU A 26 -4.19 -13.51 0.46
C LEU A 26 -3.97 -12.80 1.79
N ASP A 27 -4.28 -13.43 2.93
CA ASP A 27 -4.03 -12.87 4.26
C ASP A 27 -2.54 -12.56 4.51
N ALA A 28 -1.64 -13.41 4.01
CA ALA A 28 -0.20 -13.15 4.09
C ALA A 28 0.20 -11.93 3.24
N ALA A 29 -0.38 -11.77 2.06
CA ALA A 29 -0.19 -10.58 1.22
C ALA A 29 -0.81 -9.33 1.87
N GLU A 30 -1.98 -9.43 2.49
CA GLU A 30 -2.58 -8.33 3.25
C GLU A 30 -1.67 -7.86 4.39
N HIS A 31 -1.08 -8.80 5.13
CA HIS A 31 -0.12 -8.47 6.18
C HIS A 31 1.11 -7.72 5.64
N GLU A 32 1.69 -8.21 4.54
CA GLU A 32 2.84 -7.58 3.86
C GLU A 32 2.49 -6.17 3.34
N ALA A 33 1.34 -6.01 2.70
CA ALA A 33 0.83 -4.72 2.24
C ALA A 33 0.61 -3.75 3.40
N THR A 34 0.11 -4.24 4.53
CA THR A 34 -0.09 -3.44 5.75
C THR A 34 1.22 -2.96 6.34
N GLN A 35 2.22 -3.84 6.47
CA GLN A 35 3.55 -3.44 6.95
C GLN A 35 4.21 -2.40 6.03
N THR A 36 4.04 -2.59 4.71
CA THR A 36 4.53 -1.66 3.70
C THR A 36 3.85 -0.30 3.82
N ALA A 37 2.52 -0.26 3.85
CA ALA A 37 1.74 0.96 3.95
C ALA A 37 2.09 1.76 5.21
N VAL A 38 2.18 1.11 6.38
CA VAL A 38 2.53 1.77 7.66
C VAL A 38 3.96 2.31 7.63
N THR A 39 4.91 1.55 7.08
CA THR A 39 6.31 1.97 7.00
C THR A 39 6.46 3.22 6.13
N LEU A 40 5.86 3.21 4.94
CA LEU A 40 5.89 4.36 4.03
C LEU A 40 5.11 5.55 4.59
N ALA A 41 3.96 5.31 5.20
CA ALA A 41 3.13 6.34 5.83
C ALA A 41 3.90 7.08 6.94
N ARG A 42 4.65 6.38 7.78
CA ARG A 42 5.48 6.99 8.82
C ARG A 42 6.47 8.01 8.24
N ASP A 43 7.05 7.70 7.09
CA ASP A 43 8.10 8.53 6.50
C ASP A 43 7.50 9.66 5.63
N TRP A 44 6.36 9.42 4.96
CA TRP A 44 5.78 10.33 3.97
C TRP A 44 4.67 11.24 4.50
N LEU A 45 3.78 10.75 5.38
CA LEU A 45 2.64 11.54 5.86
C LEU A 45 3.04 12.82 6.61
N PRO A 46 4.11 12.85 7.43
CA PRO A 46 4.48 14.08 8.13
C PRO A 46 5.01 15.20 7.21
N ARG A 47 5.41 14.89 5.97
CA ARG A 47 6.19 15.81 5.12
C ARG A 47 5.66 16.03 3.71
N ARG A 48 5.03 15.03 3.11
CA ARG A 48 4.86 14.95 1.64
C ARG A 48 3.51 14.44 1.17
N ALA A 49 2.76 13.71 2.00
CA ALA A 49 1.49 13.10 1.59
C ALA A 49 0.41 13.23 2.67
N ARG A 50 -0.86 13.11 2.27
CA ARG A 50 -2.01 12.99 3.19
C ARG A 50 -2.48 11.56 3.35
N GLU A 51 -2.15 10.71 2.40
CA GLU A 51 -2.46 9.29 2.37
C GLU A 51 -1.36 8.52 1.66
N VAL A 52 -1.20 7.26 2.06
CA VAL A 52 -0.43 6.23 1.35
C VAL A 52 -1.38 5.05 1.15
N CYS A 53 -1.48 4.58 -0.07
CA CYS A 53 -2.27 3.41 -0.43
C CYS A 53 -1.36 2.35 -1.06
N VAL A 54 -1.59 1.07 -0.73
CA VAL A 54 -0.95 -0.07 -1.35
C VAL A 54 -2.02 -0.92 -1.99
N GLU A 55 -1.98 -1.05 -3.32
CA GLU A 55 -2.84 -1.96 -4.07
C GLU A 55 -2.15 -3.33 -4.17
N VAL A 56 -2.87 -4.39 -3.80
CA VAL A 56 -2.39 -5.76 -3.97
C VAL A 56 -3.05 -6.38 -5.18
N LYS A 57 -2.24 -6.82 -6.15
CA LYS A 57 -2.68 -7.38 -7.42
C LYS A 57 -2.26 -8.84 -7.58
N ASP A 58 -3.06 -9.62 -8.31
CA ASP A 58 -2.70 -10.98 -8.72
C ASP A 58 -1.84 -11.01 -10.00
N GLU A 59 -1.47 -12.21 -10.44
CA GLU A 59 -0.71 -12.46 -11.68
C GLU A 59 -1.43 -12.04 -12.97
N GLN A 60 -2.73 -11.78 -12.90
CA GLN A 60 -3.52 -11.21 -14.00
C GLN A 60 -3.68 -9.70 -13.87
N HIS A 61 -2.91 -9.07 -12.96
CA HIS A 61 -2.96 -7.65 -12.61
C HIS A 61 -4.34 -7.17 -12.12
N ARG A 62 -5.16 -8.07 -11.57
CA ARG A 62 -6.43 -7.71 -10.96
C ARG A 62 -6.19 -7.28 -9.52
N VAL A 63 -6.73 -6.13 -9.13
CA VAL A 63 -6.70 -5.67 -7.74
C VAL A 63 -7.56 -6.60 -6.89
N LEU A 64 -6.94 -7.19 -5.87
CA LEU A 64 -7.61 -8.08 -4.92
C LEU A 64 -7.99 -7.33 -3.63
N LEU A 65 -7.14 -6.41 -3.17
CA LEU A 65 -7.40 -5.55 -2.02
C LEU A 65 -6.57 -4.27 -2.07
N THR A 66 -6.94 -3.32 -1.22
CA THR A 66 -6.22 -2.06 -1.03
C THR A 66 -6.01 -1.82 0.46
N VAL A 67 -4.79 -1.46 0.87
CA VAL A 67 -4.50 -1.01 2.24
C VAL A 67 -4.18 0.48 2.20
N THR A 68 -4.90 1.28 2.98
CA THR A 68 -4.72 2.74 2.99
C THR A 68 -4.45 3.25 4.40
N VAL A 69 -3.43 4.09 4.54
CA VAL A 69 -3.15 4.86 5.76
C VAL A 69 -3.29 6.34 5.41
N ALA A 70 -4.21 7.04 6.09
CA ALA A 70 -4.47 8.46 5.89
C ALA A 70 -4.27 9.24 7.19
N LEU A 71 -3.78 10.48 7.08
CA LEU A 71 -3.61 11.40 8.20
C LEU A 71 -4.47 12.65 7.98
N THR A 72 -5.50 12.79 8.79
CA THR A 72 -6.34 13.98 8.88
C THR A 72 -5.87 14.84 10.06
N ILE A 73 -5.73 16.14 9.83
CA ILE A 73 -5.40 17.11 10.88
C ILE A 73 -6.58 18.07 11.00
N GLU A 74 -7.27 18.02 12.13
CA GLU A 74 -8.35 18.94 12.47
C GLU A 74 -7.83 19.91 13.55
N ARG A 75 -8.00 21.21 13.32
CA ARG A 75 -7.70 22.24 14.30
C ARG A 75 -9.01 22.67 14.93
N LEU A 76 -9.16 22.43 16.21
CA LEU A 76 -10.31 22.83 17.00
C LEU A 76 -10.02 24.18 17.65
N GLU A 77 -11.00 25.07 17.63
CA GLU A 77 -10.98 26.36 18.33
C GLU A 77 -11.41 26.23 19.79
#